data_AF-A0A7S3SI18-F1
#
_entry.id   AF-A0A7S3SI18-F1
#
_cell.length_a   1.000
_cell.length_b   1.000
_cell.length_c   1.000
_cell.angle_alpha   90.00
_cell.angle_beta   90.00
_cell.angle_gamma   90.00
#
_symmetry.space_group_name_H-M   'P 1'
#
loop_
_entity.id
_entity.type
_entity.pdbx_description
1 polymer ?
#
loop_
_entity_poly.entity_id
_entity_poly.type
_entity_poly.pdbx_seq_one_letter_code
_entity_poly.pdbx_strand_id
1 'polypeptide(L)'
;TVKDKEGKVTQVTVTADEGPRGDTMLEGLGKLKPAFKPDGSTTAGNASQVSDGASLVLLARRDVAKAMGLPIIGRLRSFAVVGVDPNVMGIGPAFAIPAALEKANMKVDDVDIFEIN
;
A
#
# COMPACT_ATOMS: atom_id res chain seq x y z
N THR A 1 -12.68 -19.94 -4.80
CA THR A 1 -14.06 -20.39 -4.50
C THR A 1 -14.60 -19.54 -3.38
N VAL A 2 -15.87 -19.18 -3.42
CA VAL A 2 -16.54 -18.44 -2.33
C VAL A 2 -17.57 -19.36 -1.69
N LYS A 3 -17.60 -19.37 -0.36
CA LYS A 3 -18.59 -20.09 0.43
C LYS A 3 -19.60 -19.06 0.95
N ASP A 4 -20.87 -19.22 0.59
CA ASP A 4 -21.94 -18.38 1.13
C ASP A 4 -22.32 -18.76 2.57
N LYS A 5 -23.28 -18.04 3.15
CA LYS A 5 -23.71 -18.24 4.54
C LYS A 5 -24.39 -19.59 4.74
N GLU A 6 -24.98 -20.14 3.69
CA GLU A 6 -25.64 -21.45 3.64
C GLU A 6 -24.64 -22.59 3.41
N GLY A 7 -23.37 -22.26 3.18
CA GLY A 7 -22.27 -23.19 3.04
C GLY A 7 -22.08 -23.76 1.64
N LYS A 8 -22.83 -23.27 0.65
CA LYS A 8 -22.66 -23.64 -0.76
C LYS A 8 -21.37 -23.00 -1.28
N VAL A 9 -20.56 -23.85 -1.91
CA VAL A 9 -19.29 -23.43 -2.50
C VAL A 9 -19.50 -23.15 -3.98
N THR A 10 -19.18 -21.94 -4.41
CA THR A 10 -19.24 -21.53 -5.81
C THR A 10 -17.84 -21.21 -6.33
N GLN A 11 -17.53 -21.67 -7.53
CA GLN A 11 -16.31 -21.24 -8.23
C GLN A 11 -16.53 -19.83 -8.76
N VAL A 12 -15.59 -18.94 -8.45
CA VAL A 12 -15.58 -17.56 -8.91
C VAL A 12 -14.17 -17.22 -9.38
N THR A 13 -14.09 -16.34 -10.38
CA THR A 13 -12.84 -15.70 -10.78
C THR A 13 -12.89 -14.26 -10.30
N VAL A 14 -12.00 -13.90 -9.38
CA VAL A 14 -11.87 -12.53 -8.88
C VAL A 14 -10.88 -11.79 -9.78
N THR A 15 -11.31 -10.67 -10.36
CA THR A 15 -10.53 -9.90 -11.36
C THR A 15 -10.44 -8.41 -11.04
N ALA A 16 -11.06 -7.97 -9.95
CA ALA A 16 -11.09 -6.59 -9.51
C ALA A 16 -11.06 -6.53 -7.98
N ASP A 17 -10.58 -5.41 -7.45
CA ASP A 17 -10.59 -5.15 -6.01
C ASP A 17 -12.02 -4.97 -5.49
N GLU A 18 -12.32 -5.58 -4.36
CA GLU A 18 -13.65 -5.52 -3.74
C GLU A 18 -13.84 -4.27 -2.85
N GLY A 19 -12.73 -3.71 -2.38
CA GLY A 19 -12.68 -2.61 -1.40
C GLY A 19 -13.04 -1.22 -1.93
N PRO A 20 -12.69 -0.82 -3.17
CA PRO A 20 -13.06 0.48 -3.71
C PRO A 20 -14.58 0.69 -3.75
N ARG A 21 -15.05 1.80 -3.15
CA ARG A 21 -16.46 2.20 -3.12
C ARG A 21 -16.65 3.55 -3.81
N GLY A 22 -17.08 3.51 -5.07
CA GLY A 22 -17.24 4.70 -5.91
C GLY A 22 -18.33 5.68 -5.46
N ASP A 23 -19.18 5.27 -4.52
CA ASP A 23 -20.25 6.06 -3.89
C ASP A 23 -19.83 6.71 -2.56
N THR A 24 -18.55 6.65 -2.19
CA THR A 24 -18.04 7.27 -0.97
C THR A 24 -18.12 8.80 -1.06
N MET A 25 -18.87 9.42 -0.15
CA MET A 25 -19.10 10.87 -0.09
C MET A 25 -18.77 11.43 1.30
N LEU A 26 -18.37 12.70 1.37
CA LEU A 26 -17.99 13.37 2.63
C LEU A 26 -19.13 13.31 3.67
N GLU A 27 -20.37 13.53 3.26
CA GLU A 27 -21.55 13.48 4.11
C GLU A 27 -21.81 12.07 4.67
N GLY A 28 -21.42 11.04 3.93
CA GLY A 28 -21.48 9.64 4.37
C GLY A 28 -20.39 9.35 5.40
N LEU A 29 -19.15 9.75 5.09
CA LEU A 29 -17.99 9.57 5.98
C LEU A 29 -18.18 10.31 7.32
N GLY A 30 -18.73 11.52 7.30
CA GLY A 30 -18.97 12.32 8.51
C GLY A 30 -20.00 11.73 9.48
N LYS A 31 -20.78 10.73 9.06
CA LYS A 31 -21.75 10.02 9.91
C LYS A 31 -21.14 8.81 10.61
N LEU A 32 -19.92 8.40 10.24
CA LEU A 32 -19.26 7.24 10.83
C LEU A 32 -18.80 7.54 12.25
N LYS A 33 -19.01 6.57 13.15
CA LYS A 33 -18.59 6.69 14.54
C LYS A 33 -17.07 6.52 14.65
N PRO A 34 -16.40 7.24 15.57
CA PRO A 34 -15.00 6.99 15.90
C PRO A 34 -14.75 5.53 16.29
N ALA A 35 -13.67 4.94 15.78
CA ALA A 35 -13.38 3.51 15.94
C ALA A 35 -12.56 3.18 17.20
N PHE A 36 -11.78 4.14 17.72
CA PHE A 36 -10.79 3.87 18.78
C PHE A 36 -10.99 4.67 20.07
N LYS A 37 -11.44 5.92 19.98
CA LYS A 37 -11.69 6.81 21.13
C LYS A 37 -13.02 7.52 20.95
N PRO A 38 -13.80 7.78 22.02
CA PRO A 38 -15.12 8.42 21.91
C PRO A 38 -15.13 9.77 21.18
N ASP A 39 -14.07 10.56 21.36
CA ASP A 39 -13.83 11.87 20.77
C ASP A 39 -12.74 11.86 19.67
N GLY A 40 -12.39 10.66 19.17
CA GLY A 40 -11.36 10.49 18.14
C GLY A 40 -11.84 10.83 16.73
N SER A 41 -10.90 11.00 15.81
CA SER A 41 -11.17 11.32 14.40
C SER A 41 -11.07 10.12 13.45
N THR A 42 -10.43 9.03 13.87
CA THR A 42 -10.30 7.82 13.04
C THR A 42 -11.60 7.01 13.06
N THR A 43 -12.10 6.68 11.88
CA THR A 43 -13.32 5.91 11.63
C THR A 43 -13.00 4.76 10.66
N ALA A 44 -13.94 3.83 10.46
CA ALA A 44 -13.75 2.77 9.47
C ALA A 44 -13.63 3.28 8.01
N GLY A 45 -14.08 4.50 7.73
CA GLY A 45 -14.06 5.07 6.37
C GLY A 45 -12.78 5.84 6.04
N ASN A 46 -11.96 6.18 7.03
CA ASN A 46 -10.67 6.86 6.82
C ASN A 46 -9.47 6.00 7.27
N ALA A 47 -9.70 4.70 7.46
CA ALA A 47 -8.69 3.71 7.74
C ALA A 47 -8.64 2.67 6.62
N SER A 48 -7.51 2.01 6.46
CA SER A 48 -7.35 0.90 5.52
C SER A 48 -8.28 -0.27 5.91
N GLN A 49 -8.89 -0.91 4.90
CA GLN A 49 -9.67 -2.13 5.12
C GLN A 49 -8.76 -3.31 5.46
N VAL A 50 -9.29 -4.28 6.20
CA VAL A 50 -8.69 -5.61 6.26
C VAL A 50 -8.95 -6.27 4.92
N SER A 51 -7.89 -6.75 4.26
CA SER A 51 -7.97 -7.32 2.92
C SER A 51 -7.13 -8.58 2.82
N ASP A 52 -7.63 -9.56 2.06
CA ASP A 52 -6.92 -10.80 1.74
C ASP A 52 -6.30 -10.68 0.34
N GLY A 53 -5.00 -10.91 0.21
CA GLY A 53 -4.31 -10.75 -1.06
C GLY A 53 -2.87 -11.26 -1.06
N ALA A 54 -2.27 -11.31 -2.24
CA ALA A 54 -0.88 -11.67 -2.45
C ALA A 54 -0.26 -10.81 -3.57
N SER A 55 1.05 -10.60 -3.51
CA SER A 55 1.81 -9.88 -4.54
C SER A 55 3.15 -10.59 -4.79
N LEU A 56 3.72 -10.38 -5.98
CA LEU A 56 5.00 -10.96 -6.38
C LEU A 56 5.82 -9.96 -7.20
N VAL A 57 7.12 -9.88 -6.90
CA VAL A 57 8.10 -9.10 -7.68
C VAL A 57 9.26 -10.01 -8.06
N LEU A 58 9.54 -10.12 -9.36
CA LEU A 58 10.72 -10.84 -9.86
C LEU A 58 11.91 -9.89 -9.98
N LEU A 59 12.97 -10.19 -9.24
CA LEU A 59 14.23 -9.44 -9.28
C LEU A 59 15.32 -10.25 -10.01
N ALA A 60 16.15 -9.57 -10.78
CA ALA A 60 17.28 -10.18 -11.46
C ALA A 60 18.47 -9.22 -11.52
N ARG A 61 19.68 -9.78 -11.61
CA ARG A 61 20.86 -9.00 -11.99
C ARG A 61 20.67 -8.51 -13.43
N ARG A 62 21.06 -7.26 -13.71
CA ARG A 62 20.80 -6.60 -14.99
C ARG A 62 21.36 -7.38 -16.19
N ASP A 63 22.57 -7.91 -16.07
CA ASP A 63 23.24 -8.67 -17.12
C ASP A 63 22.58 -10.03 -17.36
N VAL A 64 22.09 -10.70 -16.32
CA VAL A 64 21.30 -11.94 -16.43
C VAL A 64 19.99 -11.65 -17.16
N ALA A 65 19.25 -10.61 -16.75
CA ALA A 65 18.03 -10.20 -17.44
C ALA A 65 18.28 -9.91 -18.93
N LYS A 66 19.38 -9.22 -19.26
CA LYS A 66 19.79 -8.96 -20.64
C LYS A 66 20.16 -10.23 -21.41
N ALA A 67 20.96 -11.11 -20.82
CA ALA A 67 21.38 -12.37 -21.44
C ALA A 67 20.18 -13.29 -21.74
N MET A 68 19.15 -13.24 -20.89
CA MET A 68 17.91 -13.99 -21.06
C MET A 68 16.86 -13.27 -21.91
N GLY A 69 17.13 -12.05 -22.41
CA GLY A 69 16.17 -11.27 -23.20
C GLY A 69 14.93 -10.82 -22.43
N LEU A 70 15.00 -10.72 -21.10
CA LEU A 70 13.87 -10.33 -20.26
C LEU A 70 13.65 -8.81 -20.26
N PRO A 71 12.39 -8.33 -20.29
CA PRO A 71 12.09 -6.90 -20.18
C PRO A 71 12.46 -6.37 -18.79
N ILE A 72 12.96 -5.14 -18.73
CA ILE A 72 13.29 -4.45 -17.47
C ILE A 72 12.31 -3.28 -17.30
N ILE A 73 11.33 -3.45 -16.42
CA ILE A 73 10.30 -2.44 -16.14
C ILE A 73 10.71 -1.42 -15.06
N GLY A 74 11.80 -1.69 -14.33
CA GLY A 74 12.28 -0.83 -13.26
C GLY A 74 13.64 -1.26 -12.72
N ARG A 75 14.22 -0.43 -11.84
CA ARG A 75 15.46 -0.72 -11.12
C ARG A 75 15.34 -0.20 -9.69
N LEU A 76 15.62 -1.06 -8.71
CA LEU A 76 15.82 -0.65 -7.32
C LEU A 76 17.09 0.21 -7.21
N ARG A 77 16.93 1.48 -6.81
CA ARG A 77 18.04 2.44 -6.66
C ARG A 77 18.58 2.50 -5.24
N SER A 78 17.70 2.55 -4.25
CA SER A 78 18.05 2.59 -2.84
C SER A 78 16.96 1.94 -1.99
N PHE A 79 17.31 1.66 -0.74
CA PHE A 79 16.39 1.18 0.29
C PHE A 79 16.87 1.68 1.66
N ALA A 80 15.94 2.11 2.51
CA ALA A 80 16.23 2.58 3.85
C ALA A 80 15.14 2.14 4.83
N VAL A 81 15.55 1.86 6.06
CA VAL A 81 14.67 1.58 7.20
C VAL A 81 15.15 2.47 8.34
N VAL A 82 14.21 3.10 9.03
CA VAL A 82 14.47 3.94 10.20
C VAL A 82 13.48 3.61 11.32
N GLY A 83 13.90 3.81 12.56
CA GLY A 83 13.02 3.70 13.72
C GLY A 83 12.45 5.06 14.12
N VAL A 84 11.22 5.06 14.61
CA VAL A 84 10.55 6.22 15.23
C VAL A 84 9.89 5.78 16.54
N ASP A 85 9.42 6.75 17.34
CA ASP A 85 8.68 6.44 18.56
C ASP A 85 7.41 5.63 18.24
N PRO A 86 7.18 4.48 18.90
CA PRO A 86 6.04 3.61 18.62
C PRO A 86 4.68 4.28 18.84
N ASN A 87 4.59 5.31 19.70
CA ASN A 87 3.34 6.04 19.94
C ASN A 87 2.87 6.87 18.72
N VAL A 88 3.78 7.16 17.79
CA VAL A 88 3.52 7.97 16.58
C VAL A 88 4.01 7.26 15.32
N MET A 89 4.00 5.93 15.32
CA MET A 89 4.58 5.08 14.27
C MET A 89 4.21 5.49 12.83
N GLY A 90 3.02 6.08 12.61
CA GLY A 90 2.56 6.56 11.30
C GLY A 90 3.44 7.64 10.65
N ILE A 91 4.34 8.29 11.39
CA ILE A 91 5.27 9.30 10.83
C ILE A 91 6.51 8.69 10.16
N GLY A 92 6.68 7.36 10.20
CA GLY A 92 7.85 6.66 9.64
C GLY A 92 8.25 7.11 8.23
N PRO A 93 7.33 7.24 7.26
CA PRO A 93 7.65 7.70 5.91
C PRO A 93 8.34 9.08 5.85
N ALA A 94 8.01 10.00 6.77
CA ALA A 94 8.63 11.33 6.82
C ALA A 94 10.13 11.29 7.12
N PHE A 95 10.63 10.20 7.71
CA PHE A 95 12.05 9.97 7.99
C PHE A 95 12.68 8.96 7.02
N ALA A 96 11.94 7.93 6.62
CA ALA A 96 12.43 6.90 5.72
C ALA A 96 12.64 7.40 4.28
N ILE A 97 11.75 8.26 3.78
CA ILE A 97 11.82 8.81 2.42
C ILE A 97 13.10 9.65 2.24
N PRO A 98 13.41 10.65 3.09
CA PRO A 98 14.67 11.39 2.99
C PRO A 98 15.91 10.48 3.04
N ALA A 99 15.93 9.48 3.92
CA ALA A 99 17.06 8.54 4.05
C ALA A 99 17.24 7.67 2.79
N ALA A 100 16.15 7.25 2.14
CA ALA A 100 16.22 6.51 0.88
C ALA A 100 16.69 7.39 -0.27
N LEU A 101 16.22 8.64 -0.35
CA LEU A 101 16.62 9.61 -1.37
C LEU A 101 18.09 10.01 -1.26
N GLU A 102 18.59 10.24 -0.05
CA GLU A 102 20.01 10.53 0.20
C GLU A 102 20.91 9.40 -0.33
N LYS A 103 20.57 8.14 -0.04
CA LYS A 103 21.30 6.97 -0.59
C LYS A 103 21.21 6.85 -2.11
N ALA A 104 20.13 7.34 -2.72
CA ALA A 104 19.98 7.39 -4.17
C ALA A 104 20.66 8.61 -4.79
N ASN A 105 21.18 9.54 -3.99
CA ASN A 105 21.63 10.87 -4.41
C ASN A 105 20.56 11.62 -5.22
N MET A 106 19.33 11.62 -4.69
CA MET A 106 18.16 12.26 -5.28
C MET A 106 17.54 13.27 -4.30
N LYS A 107 16.80 14.24 -4.84
CA LYS A 107 15.94 15.17 -4.11
C LYS A 107 14.49 14.75 -4.24
N VAL A 108 13.63 15.31 -3.39
CA VAL A 108 12.18 15.10 -3.45
C VAL A 108 11.62 15.51 -4.82
N ASP A 109 12.09 16.63 -5.37
CA ASP A 109 11.66 17.16 -6.66
C ASP A 109 12.10 16.28 -7.86
N ASP A 110 13.00 15.32 -7.65
CA ASP A 110 13.42 14.35 -8.68
C ASP A 110 12.47 13.14 -8.75
N VAL A 111 11.45 13.07 -7.88
CA VAL A 111 10.51 11.95 -7.78
C VAL A 111 9.19 12.33 -8.43
N ASP A 112 8.82 11.63 -9.50
CA ASP A 112 7.56 11.86 -10.21
C ASP A 112 6.34 11.35 -9.43
N ILE A 113 6.47 10.21 -8.74
CA ILE A 113 5.37 9.50 -8.08
C ILE A 113 5.83 8.98 -6.71
N PHE A 114 5.04 9.28 -5.68
CA PHE A 114 5.17 8.70 -4.35
C PHE A 114 4.04 7.71 -4.09
N GLU A 115 4.38 6.45 -3.87
CA GLU A 115 3.47 5.44 -3.33
C GLU A 115 3.65 5.37 -1.81
N ILE A 116 2.71 5.96 -1.06
CA ILE A 116 2.71 5.99 0.41
C ILE A 116 1.46 5.23 0.88
N ASN A 117 1.66 4.20 1.70
CA ASN A 117 0.57 3.43 2.29
C ASN A 117 -0.18 4.21 3.38
#